data_AF-A0A9W8YBE3-F1
#
_entry.id   AF-A0A9W8YBE3-F1
#
_cell.length_a   1.000
_cell.length_b   1.000
_cell.length_c   1.000
_cell.angle_alpha   90.00
_cell.angle_beta   90.00
_cell.angle_gamma   90.00
#
_symmetry.space_group_name_H-M   'P 1'
#
loop_
_entity.id
_entity.type
_entity.pdbx_description
1 polymer ?
#
loop_
_entity_poly.entity_id
_entity_poly.type
_entity_poly.pdbx_seq_one_letter_code
_entity_poly.pdbx_strand_id
1 'polypeptide(L)'
;MSSPERTAVQFESALDQLEELRPDEYIIAFGPNGEQFCGTPNGYSATSLPGIVLDLFYGASRVVWASFGSNRDSWFFTCEAKNGNRAFYCGDGIPAALLQFLRQLNVSQAVNSSLRVQLGGSESFVVWVGTTWACHNVPGLLRVKLCEMSSASHEWNGVTRGSLMSGTLNNVQWHHSGVYYIKSGNRHIWDFQTDIFRAGWYLLWNEPASGKLELEVKNDLAYTAIDPHAPTGETFVFIKKQEGRKEAPFLMHFEHERRLHTNLGSKDCAPKPIMSVQHMPKKSDIHYQWAVSKKSGRPHPRESRELFLDKGDRLKVLKDMGRDWYIVSSKKGTKGWVHGSWLDFGDRKLHADPKSAYNQFREDLQKLLVPGQLCKFPAMASYIDACTRVECQLLKEDVGSVGICLHDLMVLLEGSGRYSYELLKEERNVWHPDRFVRFCHADHVDRLKPMAEEMFVLYGILMDRCKA
;
A
#
# COMPACT_ATOMS: atom_id res chain seq x y z
N MET A 1 1.03 -3.28 -32.05
CA MET A 1 0.95 -4.69 -31.62
C MET A 1 1.06 -4.69 -30.10
N SER A 2 0.01 -5.07 -29.39
CA SER A 2 0.06 -5.19 -27.92
C SER A 2 0.94 -6.39 -27.56
N SER A 3 2.05 -6.17 -26.84
CA SER A 3 2.83 -7.27 -26.28
C SER A 3 1.95 -8.16 -25.40
N PRO A 4 2.13 -9.50 -25.44
CA PRO A 4 1.35 -10.41 -24.61
C PRO A 4 1.48 -10.02 -23.13
N GLU A 5 0.36 -9.95 -22.41
CA GLU A 5 0.35 -9.70 -20.97
C GLU A 5 1.21 -10.76 -20.27
N ARG A 6 2.31 -10.33 -19.65
CA ARG A 6 3.17 -11.21 -18.86
C ARG A 6 2.44 -11.64 -17.59
N THR A 7 2.67 -12.88 -17.18
CA THR A 7 2.00 -13.44 -16.01
C THR A 7 2.70 -12.99 -14.73
N ALA A 8 1.98 -12.92 -13.60
CA ALA A 8 2.57 -12.64 -12.29
C ALA A 8 3.72 -13.61 -11.94
N VAL A 9 3.69 -14.84 -12.46
CA VAL A 9 4.75 -15.83 -12.25
C VAL A 9 6.06 -15.44 -12.94
N GLN A 10 6.00 -14.83 -14.13
CA GLN A 10 7.21 -14.36 -14.83
C GLN A 10 7.85 -13.17 -14.11
N PHE A 11 7.03 -12.37 -13.43
CA PHE A 11 7.47 -11.22 -12.66
C PHE A 11 8.31 -11.63 -11.43
N GLU A 12 7.76 -12.51 -10.58
CA GLU A 12 8.46 -13.02 -9.40
C GLU A 12 9.76 -13.72 -9.80
N SER A 13 9.71 -14.55 -10.85
CA SER A 13 10.88 -15.25 -11.37
C SER A 13 12.00 -14.34 -11.89
N ALA A 14 11.69 -13.14 -12.38
CA ALA A 14 12.70 -12.18 -12.84
C ALA A 14 13.36 -11.46 -11.66
N LEU A 15 12.59 -11.10 -10.63
CA LEU A 15 13.12 -10.46 -9.42
C LEU A 15 13.97 -11.43 -8.57
N ASP A 16 13.56 -12.70 -8.49
CA ASP A 16 14.29 -13.76 -7.77
C ASP A 16 15.67 -14.07 -8.36
N GLN A 17 15.96 -13.62 -9.58
CA GLN A 17 17.27 -13.80 -10.23
C GLN A 17 18.27 -12.70 -9.88
N LEU A 18 17.80 -11.59 -9.30
CA LEU A 18 18.66 -10.48 -8.92
C LEU A 18 19.40 -10.81 -7.61
N GLU A 19 20.70 -10.50 -7.57
CA GLU A 19 21.52 -10.57 -6.37
C GLU A 19 21.00 -9.60 -5.32
N GLU A 20 20.91 -10.09 -4.07
CA GLU A 20 20.50 -9.30 -2.91
C GLU A 20 21.37 -8.05 -2.73
N LEU A 21 20.77 -6.98 -2.19
CA LEU A 21 21.52 -5.77 -1.87
C LEU A 21 22.46 -6.01 -0.68
N ARG A 22 23.53 -5.21 -0.58
CA ARG A 22 24.44 -5.30 0.57
C ARG A 22 23.76 -4.80 1.84
N PRO A 23 24.29 -5.13 3.04
CA PRO A 23 23.83 -4.51 4.26
C PRO A 23 23.78 -2.99 4.14
N ASP A 24 22.71 -2.39 4.65
CA ASP A 24 22.40 -0.96 4.60
C ASP A 24 22.15 -0.36 3.20
N GLU A 25 22.13 -1.17 2.14
CA GLU A 25 21.69 -0.75 0.80
C GLU A 25 20.18 -1.00 0.66
N TYR A 26 19.44 0.08 0.35
CA TYR A 26 18.00 0.06 0.14
C TYR A 26 17.64 0.86 -1.10
N ILE A 27 16.59 0.42 -1.79
CA ILE A 27 16.00 1.12 -2.91
C ILE A 27 14.50 1.10 -2.68
N ILE A 28 13.86 2.26 -2.57
CA ILE A 28 12.40 2.35 -2.51
C ILE A 28 11.99 3.44 -3.49
N ALA A 29 11.31 3.04 -4.56
CA ALA A 29 10.81 3.93 -5.59
C ALA A 29 9.29 3.84 -5.62
N PHE A 30 8.64 4.97 -5.33
CA PHE A 30 7.20 5.13 -5.48
C PHE A 30 6.88 5.74 -6.84
N GLY A 31 5.89 5.18 -7.52
CA GLY A 31 5.37 5.62 -8.80
C GLY A 31 3.86 5.89 -8.75
N PRO A 32 3.31 6.48 -9.81
CA PRO A 32 1.90 6.83 -9.89
C PRO A 32 1.03 5.56 -9.87
N ASN A 33 -0.22 5.69 -9.42
CA ASN A 33 -1.20 4.59 -9.40
C ASN A 33 -0.75 3.37 -8.55
N GLY A 34 0.04 3.60 -7.50
CA GLY A 34 0.53 2.53 -6.62
C GLY A 34 1.64 1.68 -7.23
N GLU A 35 2.29 2.14 -8.31
CA GLU A 35 3.51 1.52 -8.81
C GLU A 35 4.61 1.64 -7.75
N GLN A 36 5.29 0.53 -7.47
CA GLN A 36 6.33 0.50 -6.43
C GLN A 36 7.45 -0.45 -6.84
N PHE A 37 8.70 -0.08 -6.51
CA PHE A 37 9.85 -0.97 -6.59
C PHE A 37 10.65 -0.87 -5.30
N CYS A 38 10.87 -2.00 -4.65
CA CYS A 38 11.58 -2.12 -3.39
C CYS A 38 12.73 -3.11 -3.54
N GLY A 39 13.94 -2.67 -3.27
CA GLY A 39 15.12 -3.51 -3.10
C GLY A 39 15.61 -3.40 -1.66
N THR A 40 15.82 -4.54 -1.02
CA THR A 40 16.36 -4.63 0.34
C THR A 40 17.47 -5.68 0.39
N PRO A 41 18.22 -5.78 1.51
CA PRO A 41 19.15 -6.88 1.70
C PRO A 41 18.49 -8.27 1.72
N ASN A 42 17.15 -8.34 1.83
CA ASN A 42 16.39 -9.60 1.83
C ASN A 42 15.73 -9.89 0.46
N GLY A 43 16.14 -9.19 -0.60
CA GLY A 43 15.62 -9.37 -1.95
C GLY A 43 14.77 -8.19 -2.44
N TYR A 44 14.09 -8.41 -3.57
CA TYR A 44 13.34 -7.40 -4.31
C TYR A 44 11.84 -7.70 -4.31
N SER A 45 11.04 -6.67 -4.31
CA SER A 45 9.61 -6.72 -4.54
C SER A 45 9.17 -5.54 -5.38
N ALA A 46 8.09 -5.69 -6.13
CA ALA A 46 7.53 -4.58 -6.88
C ALA A 46 6.05 -4.78 -7.15
N THR A 47 5.35 -3.66 -7.35
CA THR A 47 3.94 -3.59 -7.70
C THR A 47 3.85 -2.87 -9.05
N SER A 48 3.27 -3.53 -10.05
CA SER A 48 2.92 -2.92 -11.35
C SER A 48 4.11 -2.33 -12.15
N LEU A 49 5.18 -3.10 -12.41
CA LEU A 49 6.28 -2.61 -13.27
C LEU A 49 5.91 -2.54 -14.77
N PRO A 50 6.43 -1.56 -15.52
CA PRO A 50 6.37 -1.58 -16.98
C PRO A 50 7.03 -2.85 -17.55
N GLY A 51 6.40 -3.47 -18.55
CA GLY A 51 6.89 -4.75 -19.11
C GLY A 51 8.33 -4.68 -19.65
N ILE A 52 8.74 -3.52 -20.18
CA ILE A 52 10.11 -3.27 -20.64
C ILE A 52 11.14 -3.27 -19.50
N VAL A 53 10.75 -2.87 -18.28
CA VAL A 53 11.63 -2.88 -17.12
C VAL A 53 11.94 -4.32 -16.70
N LEU A 54 10.97 -5.24 -16.84
CA LEU A 54 11.20 -6.66 -16.57
C LEU A 54 12.24 -7.27 -17.50
N ASP A 55 12.31 -6.81 -18.75
CA ASP A 55 13.33 -7.26 -19.70
C ASP A 55 14.74 -6.86 -19.29
N LEU A 56 14.88 -5.72 -18.62
CA LEU A 56 16.16 -5.27 -18.09
C LEU A 56 16.72 -6.24 -17.04
N PHE A 57 15.85 -6.87 -16.26
CA PHE A 57 16.27 -7.73 -15.14
C PHE A 57 16.87 -9.06 -15.60
N TYR A 58 16.50 -9.59 -16.77
CA TYR A 58 17.11 -10.81 -17.30
C TYR A 58 18.60 -10.66 -17.64
N GLY A 59 19.07 -9.44 -17.90
CA GLY A 59 20.48 -9.12 -18.17
C GLY A 59 21.24 -8.56 -16.96
N ALA A 60 20.53 -8.18 -15.89
CA ALA A 60 21.12 -7.58 -14.71
C ALA A 60 21.53 -8.65 -13.69
N SER A 61 22.64 -8.42 -12.99
CA SER A 61 22.90 -9.10 -11.71
C SER A 61 22.18 -8.39 -10.58
N ARG A 62 22.11 -7.05 -10.59
CA ARG A 62 21.54 -6.26 -9.49
C ARG A 62 20.97 -4.94 -9.96
N VAL A 63 19.91 -4.45 -9.30
CA VAL A 63 19.44 -3.07 -9.44
C VAL A 63 20.16 -2.20 -8.41
N VAL A 64 20.79 -1.12 -8.87
CA VAL A 64 21.58 -0.19 -8.05
C VAL A 64 20.80 1.07 -7.70
N TRP A 65 19.84 1.46 -8.55
CA TRP A 65 18.97 2.62 -8.33
C TRP A 65 17.69 2.46 -9.14
N ALA A 66 16.58 2.97 -8.62
CA ALA A 66 15.29 3.02 -9.29
C ALA A 66 14.55 4.32 -8.91
N SER A 67 13.79 4.87 -9.84
CA SER A 67 12.92 6.02 -9.60
C SER A 67 11.78 6.08 -10.62
N PHE A 68 10.59 6.51 -10.19
CA PHE A 68 9.43 6.73 -11.03
C PHE A 68 9.01 8.20 -11.00
N GLY A 69 8.68 8.75 -12.17
CA GLY A 69 8.16 10.11 -12.34
C GLY A 69 6.65 10.12 -12.49
N SER A 70 6.11 11.21 -13.03
CA SER A 70 4.68 11.53 -12.91
C SER A 70 3.74 10.69 -13.78
N ASN A 71 4.28 9.86 -14.68
CA ASN A 71 3.52 9.00 -15.58
C ASN A 71 4.21 7.63 -15.72
N ARG A 72 3.47 6.64 -16.24
CA ARG A 72 3.93 5.24 -16.32
C ARG A 72 5.16 5.02 -17.20
N ASP A 73 5.40 5.90 -18.17
CA ASP A 73 6.54 5.84 -19.07
C ASP A 73 7.73 6.67 -18.56
N SER A 74 7.56 7.40 -17.45
CA SER A 74 8.61 8.17 -16.79
C SER A 74 9.25 7.34 -15.70
N TRP A 75 10.29 6.59 -16.03
CA TRP A 75 11.04 5.80 -15.05
C TRP A 75 12.53 5.86 -15.34
N PHE A 76 13.35 5.60 -14.32
CA PHE A 76 14.80 5.53 -14.42
C PHE A 76 15.34 4.38 -13.57
N PHE A 77 16.15 3.52 -14.15
CA PHE A 77 16.82 2.42 -13.46
C PHE A 77 18.32 2.44 -13.76
N THR A 78 19.15 2.18 -12.75
CA THR A 78 20.55 1.83 -12.93
C THR A 78 20.73 0.37 -12.54
N CYS A 79 21.23 -0.45 -13.46
CA CYS A 79 21.47 -1.87 -13.25
C CYS A 79 22.96 -2.17 -13.37
N GLU A 80 23.42 -3.13 -12.58
CA GLU A 80 24.73 -3.75 -12.69
C GLU A 80 24.55 -5.09 -13.43
N ALA A 81 25.35 -5.34 -14.45
CA ALA A 81 25.39 -6.61 -15.16
C ALA A 81 26.33 -7.59 -14.44
N LYS A 82 26.26 -8.89 -14.78
CA LYS A 82 27.08 -9.95 -14.17
C LYS A 82 28.60 -9.75 -14.32
N ASN A 83 29.04 -8.94 -15.28
CA ASN A 83 30.45 -8.55 -15.45
C ASN A 83 30.85 -7.31 -14.64
N GLY A 84 29.98 -6.80 -13.76
CA GLY A 84 30.18 -5.60 -12.97
C GLY A 84 29.95 -4.28 -13.72
N ASN A 85 29.66 -4.32 -15.03
CA ASN A 85 29.39 -3.10 -15.79
C ASN A 85 28.04 -2.53 -15.40
N ARG A 86 27.99 -1.21 -15.18
CA ARG A 86 26.77 -0.48 -14.89
C ARG A 86 26.23 0.20 -16.13
N ALA A 87 24.94 0.05 -16.34
CA ALA A 87 24.17 0.74 -17.35
C ALA A 87 22.95 1.38 -16.70
N PHE A 88 22.50 2.49 -17.26
CA PHE A 88 21.23 3.09 -16.88
C PHE A 88 20.25 2.98 -18.03
N TYR A 89 18.97 2.95 -17.67
CA TYR A 89 17.84 2.84 -18.58
C TYR A 89 16.80 3.85 -18.11
N CYS A 90 16.12 4.46 -19.06
CA CYS A 90 15.01 5.37 -18.77
C CYS A 90 13.87 5.12 -19.76
N GLY A 91 12.65 5.36 -19.31
CA GLY A 91 11.49 5.35 -20.18
C GLY A 91 11.37 6.63 -21.01
N ASP A 92 10.54 6.58 -22.04
CA ASP A 92 10.35 7.69 -22.98
C ASP A 92 9.63 8.89 -22.34
N GLY A 93 8.98 8.70 -21.19
CA GLY A 93 8.21 9.71 -20.48
C GLY A 93 9.02 10.59 -19.51
N ILE A 94 10.35 10.44 -19.43
CA ILE A 94 11.16 11.28 -18.53
C ILE A 94 11.14 12.76 -18.97
N PRO A 95 11.33 13.72 -18.03
CA PRO A 95 11.32 15.14 -18.36
C PRO A 95 12.32 15.51 -19.46
N ALA A 96 11.91 16.31 -20.44
CA ALA A 96 12.75 16.67 -21.60
C ALA A 96 14.08 17.34 -21.19
N ALA A 97 14.04 18.16 -20.14
CA ALA A 97 15.22 18.79 -19.55
C ALA A 97 16.21 17.77 -18.95
N LEU A 98 15.71 16.68 -18.35
CA LEU A 98 16.55 15.59 -17.88
C LEU A 98 17.18 14.86 -19.06
N LEU A 99 16.42 14.54 -20.10
CA LEU A 99 16.96 13.89 -21.30
C LEU A 99 18.08 14.72 -21.95
N GLN A 100 17.90 16.04 -22.03
CA GLN A 100 18.93 16.95 -22.51
C GLN A 100 20.19 16.92 -21.62
N PHE A 101 20.02 16.90 -20.30
CA PHE A 101 21.14 16.77 -19.36
C PHE A 101 21.89 15.45 -19.57
N LEU A 102 21.17 14.32 -19.66
CA LEU A 102 21.76 13.00 -19.87
C LEU A 102 22.54 12.92 -21.19
N ARG A 103 22.07 13.57 -22.27
CA ARG A 103 22.79 13.66 -23.55
C ARG A 103 24.07 14.49 -23.49
N GLN A 104 24.15 15.46 -22.58
CA GLN A 104 25.34 16.29 -22.38
C GLN A 104 26.41 15.60 -21.52
N LEU A 105 26.03 14.57 -20.75
CA LEU A 105 26.99 13.78 -20.01
C LEU A 105 27.84 12.99 -21.01
N ASN A 106 29.14 13.30 -21.07
CA ASN A 106 30.10 12.41 -21.73
C ASN A 106 30.11 11.09 -20.96
N VAL A 107 29.45 10.08 -21.54
CA VAL A 107 29.19 8.78 -20.91
C VAL A 107 30.50 7.99 -20.80
N SER A 108 31.32 8.32 -19.80
CA SER A 108 32.42 7.46 -19.38
C SER A 108 31.89 6.40 -18.40
N GLN A 109 32.62 5.29 -18.27
CA GLN A 109 32.27 4.23 -17.32
C GLN A 109 32.19 4.76 -15.86
N ALA A 110 32.99 5.77 -15.52
CA ALA A 110 32.97 6.43 -14.21
C ALA A 110 31.71 7.29 -13.97
N VAL A 111 31.18 7.90 -15.03
CA VAL A 111 29.90 8.63 -14.94
C VAL A 111 28.77 7.63 -14.71
N ASN A 112 28.74 6.52 -15.46
CA ASN A 112 27.68 5.51 -15.32
C ASN A 112 27.63 4.86 -13.94
N SER A 113 28.77 4.71 -13.27
CA SER A 113 28.80 4.08 -11.95
C SER A 113 28.20 4.97 -10.85
N SER A 114 28.26 6.29 -11.03
CA SER A 114 27.86 7.30 -10.03
C SER A 114 26.60 8.08 -10.39
N LEU A 115 26.10 7.98 -11.63
CA LEU A 115 24.86 8.61 -12.06
C LEU A 115 23.66 8.11 -11.26
N ARG A 116 22.87 9.06 -10.77
CA ARG A 116 21.60 8.84 -10.09
C ARG A 116 20.59 9.87 -10.54
N VAL A 117 19.34 9.45 -10.64
CA VAL A 117 18.19 10.32 -10.97
C VAL A 117 17.09 10.00 -9.99
N GLN A 118 16.66 11.00 -9.23
CA GLN A 118 15.37 10.96 -8.55
C GLN A 118 14.37 11.74 -9.43
N LEU A 119 13.26 11.09 -9.75
CA LEU A 119 12.08 11.67 -10.37
C LEU A 119 11.03 11.93 -9.28
N GLY A 120 10.19 12.93 -9.50
CA GLY A 120 9.06 13.25 -8.65
C GLY A 120 7.78 13.53 -9.43
N GLY A 121 6.78 14.08 -8.74
CA GLY A 121 5.54 14.58 -9.35
C GLY A 121 5.80 15.83 -10.21
N SER A 122 4.85 16.19 -11.08
CA SER A 122 4.89 17.39 -11.93
C SER A 122 6.17 17.55 -12.77
N GLU A 123 6.66 16.46 -13.36
CA GLU A 123 7.89 16.42 -14.16
C GLU A 123 9.15 16.91 -13.41
N SER A 124 9.13 16.87 -12.07
CA SER A 124 10.26 17.30 -11.26
C SER A 124 11.35 16.23 -11.22
N PHE A 125 12.61 16.67 -11.15
CA PHE A 125 13.73 15.76 -11.00
C PHE A 125 14.92 16.41 -10.29
N VAL A 126 15.76 15.55 -9.71
CA VAL A 126 17.13 15.83 -9.30
C VAL A 126 18.02 14.74 -9.89
N VAL A 127 19.04 15.14 -10.66
CA VAL A 127 20.04 14.24 -11.23
C VAL A 127 21.41 14.63 -10.71
N TRP A 128 22.26 13.65 -10.41
CA TRP A 128 23.61 13.92 -9.93
C TRP A 128 24.63 12.86 -10.35
N VAL A 129 25.87 13.33 -10.49
CA VAL A 129 27.08 12.54 -10.82
C VAL A 129 28.25 13.16 -10.06
N GLY A 130 28.83 12.41 -9.12
CA GLY A 130 29.89 12.92 -8.26
C GLY A 130 29.44 14.16 -7.48
N THR A 131 30.13 15.29 -7.66
CA THR A 131 29.78 16.59 -7.06
C THR A 131 28.77 17.38 -7.87
N THR A 132 28.55 17.03 -9.14
CA THR A 132 27.69 17.80 -10.05
C THR A 132 26.25 17.35 -9.92
N TRP A 133 25.32 18.32 -9.89
CA TRP A 133 23.89 18.05 -9.86
C TRP A 133 23.11 19.02 -10.74
N ALA A 134 21.90 18.62 -11.13
CA ALA A 134 20.91 19.47 -11.76
C ALA A 134 19.51 19.13 -11.23
N CYS A 135 18.64 20.13 -11.13
CA CYS A 135 17.24 19.94 -10.77
C CYS A 135 16.30 20.81 -11.59
N HIS A 136 15.05 20.38 -11.68
CA HIS A 136 13.96 21.08 -12.37
C HIS A 136 12.64 20.83 -11.63
N ASN A 137 11.78 21.86 -11.54
CA ASN A 137 10.45 21.82 -10.91
C ASN A 137 10.41 21.23 -9.48
N VAL A 138 11.52 21.24 -8.74
CA VAL A 138 11.55 20.80 -7.34
C VAL A 138 11.05 21.90 -6.41
N PRO A 139 10.59 21.58 -5.18
CA PRO A 139 10.20 22.59 -4.19
C PRO A 139 11.28 23.67 -3.99
N GLY A 140 10.84 24.92 -3.85
CA GLY A 140 11.74 26.07 -3.76
C GLY A 140 12.78 25.95 -2.63
N LEU A 141 12.36 25.46 -1.45
CA LEU A 141 13.26 25.25 -0.31
C LEU A 141 14.32 24.17 -0.59
N LEU A 142 13.95 23.06 -1.24
CA LEU A 142 14.89 22.02 -1.67
C LEU A 142 15.94 22.61 -2.63
N ARG A 143 15.49 23.38 -3.64
CA ARG A 143 16.40 24.04 -4.59
C ARG A 143 17.38 24.98 -3.88
N VAL A 144 16.89 25.82 -2.97
CA VAL A 144 17.73 26.75 -2.20
C VAL A 144 18.79 25.98 -1.41
N LYS A 145 18.43 24.87 -0.73
CA LYS A 145 19.39 24.05 0.01
C LYS A 145 20.46 23.41 -0.88
N LEU A 146 20.08 22.91 -2.06
CA LEU A 146 21.06 22.41 -3.03
C LEU A 146 22.03 23.50 -3.47
N CYS A 147 21.55 24.73 -3.71
CA CYS A 147 22.40 25.88 -4.04
C CYS A 147 23.33 26.27 -2.88
N GLU A 148 22.84 26.32 -1.64
CA GLU A 148 23.65 26.62 -0.44
C GLU A 148 24.79 25.61 -0.22
N MET A 149 24.55 24.34 -0.56
CA MET A 149 25.57 23.28 -0.46
C MET A 149 26.60 23.31 -1.59
N SER A 150 26.42 24.21 -2.58
CA SER A 150 27.21 24.24 -3.80
C SER A 150 28.24 25.37 -3.81
N SER A 151 29.42 25.12 -4.37
CA SER A 151 30.44 26.14 -4.60
C SER A 151 30.04 27.13 -5.70
N ALA A 152 29.23 26.66 -6.65
CA ALA A 152 28.60 27.47 -7.68
C ALA A 152 27.26 26.84 -8.07
N SER A 153 26.29 27.69 -8.39
CA SER A 153 25.04 27.28 -9.03
C SER A 153 24.66 28.28 -10.12
N HIS A 154 23.99 27.80 -11.15
CA HIS A 154 23.43 28.64 -12.20
C HIS A 154 22.09 28.07 -12.66
N GLU A 155 21.17 28.95 -13.01
CA GLU A 155 19.86 28.59 -13.56
C GLU A 155 19.86 28.90 -15.06
N TRP A 156 19.43 27.94 -15.87
CA TRP A 156 19.28 28.10 -17.31
C TRP A 156 18.07 27.31 -17.80
N ASN A 157 17.13 27.99 -18.47
CA ASN A 157 15.88 27.41 -18.97
C ASN A 157 15.10 26.63 -17.90
N GLY A 158 15.00 27.18 -16.69
CA GLY A 158 14.31 26.55 -15.56
C GLY A 158 15.01 25.35 -14.94
N VAL A 159 16.19 24.95 -15.46
CA VAL A 159 17.05 23.94 -14.84
C VAL A 159 18.09 24.65 -13.99
N THR A 160 18.12 24.35 -12.70
CA THR A 160 19.20 24.81 -11.82
C THR A 160 20.28 23.74 -11.77
N ARG A 161 21.53 24.12 -12.00
CA ARG A 161 22.70 23.23 -11.95
C ARG A 161 23.67 23.75 -10.90
N GLY A 162 24.41 22.85 -10.28
CA GLY A 162 25.46 23.22 -9.34
C GLY A 162 26.53 22.17 -9.16
N SER A 163 27.57 22.54 -8.44
CA SER A 163 28.60 21.62 -7.96
C SER A 163 28.71 21.74 -6.44
N LEU A 164 28.56 20.62 -5.73
CA LEU A 164 28.72 20.58 -4.28
C LEU A 164 30.11 21.07 -3.87
N MET A 165 30.19 21.79 -2.74
CA MET A 165 31.48 22.20 -2.15
C MET A 165 32.33 21.00 -1.73
N SER A 166 31.70 19.91 -1.29
CA SER A 166 32.38 18.65 -0.94
C SER A 166 31.42 17.46 -0.97
N GLY A 167 31.97 16.26 -1.13
CA GLY A 167 31.22 15.00 -1.10
C GLY A 167 30.38 14.74 -2.35
N THR A 168 29.41 13.84 -2.23
CA THR A 168 28.45 13.49 -3.28
C THR A 168 27.05 13.45 -2.69
N LEU A 169 26.03 13.69 -3.52
CA LEU A 169 24.66 13.35 -3.12
C LEU A 169 24.52 11.83 -3.06
N ASN A 170 23.95 11.33 -1.98
CA ASN A 170 23.69 9.90 -1.79
C ASN A 170 22.20 9.57 -1.86
N ASN A 171 21.36 10.49 -1.41
CA ASN A 171 19.91 10.34 -1.45
C ASN A 171 19.26 11.73 -1.47
N VAL A 172 18.28 11.95 -2.34
CA VAL A 172 17.46 13.16 -2.36
C VAL A 172 16.02 12.70 -2.56
N GLN A 173 15.13 13.08 -1.65
CA GLN A 173 13.71 12.73 -1.67
C GLN A 173 12.89 13.99 -1.41
N TRP A 174 11.72 14.11 -2.04
CA TRP A 174 10.82 15.22 -1.80
C TRP A 174 9.39 14.91 -2.17
N HIS A 175 8.51 15.78 -1.70
CA HIS A 175 7.13 15.86 -2.12
C HIS A 175 6.80 17.28 -2.59
N HIS A 176 5.77 17.45 -3.44
CA HIS A 176 5.37 18.77 -3.94
C HIS A 176 4.84 19.71 -2.84
N SER A 177 4.46 19.16 -1.67
CA SER A 177 4.06 19.94 -0.48
C SER A 177 5.21 20.73 0.14
N GLY A 178 6.47 20.46 -0.26
CA GLY A 178 7.66 21.12 0.27
C GLY A 178 8.45 20.28 1.26
N VAL A 179 7.95 19.10 1.65
CA VAL A 179 8.69 18.12 2.45
C VAL A 179 9.89 17.62 1.63
N TYR A 180 11.08 17.58 2.23
CA TYR A 180 12.27 17.03 1.57
C TYR A 180 13.29 16.41 2.54
N TYR A 181 14.17 15.60 1.96
CA TYR A 181 15.34 15.01 2.61
C TYR A 181 16.53 14.97 1.65
N ILE A 182 17.72 15.34 2.12
CA ILE A 182 19.00 15.28 1.40
C ILE A 182 20.01 14.55 2.28
N LYS A 183 20.70 13.57 1.70
CA LYS A 183 21.91 12.94 2.24
C LYS A 183 23.09 13.27 1.34
N SER A 184 24.14 13.89 1.91
CA SER A 184 25.39 14.22 1.22
C SER A 184 26.60 13.82 2.07
N GLY A 185 27.21 12.69 1.74
CA GLY A 185 28.17 12.00 2.59
C GLY A 185 27.58 11.69 3.96
N ASN A 186 28.16 12.27 5.01
CA ASN A 186 27.71 12.13 6.39
C ASN A 186 26.76 13.26 6.85
N ARG A 187 26.34 14.15 5.94
CA ARG A 187 25.41 15.24 6.25
C ARG A 187 24.01 14.84 5.84
N HIS A 188 23.06 15.06 6.75
CA HIS A 188 21.64 14.82 6.56
C HIS A 188 20.93 16.16 6.76
N ILE A 189 20.11 16.58 5.79
CA ILE A 189 19.36 17.84 5.81
C ILE A 189 17.93 17.51 5.44
N TRP A 190 16.97 17.98 6.22
CA TRP A 190 15.56 17.69 5.99
C TRP A 190 14.67 18.87 6.39
N ASP A 191 13.48 18.91 5.81
CA ASP A 191 12.37 19.75 6.26
C ASP A 191 11.10 18.90 6.21
N PHE A 192 10.60 18.55 7.38
CA PHE A 192 9.43 17.71 7.57
C PHE A 192 8.27 18.59 8.05
N GLN A 193 7.40 18.97 7.11
CA GLN A 193 6.36 19.96 7.37
C GLN A 193 5.12 19.37 8.05
N THR A 194 4.78 18.09 7.81
CA THR A 194 3.58 17.48 8.39
C THR A 194 3.84 16.87 9.76
N ASP A 195 2.83 16.91 10.63
CA ASP A 195 2.92 16.39 11.99
C ASP A 195 3.18 14.88 12.01
N ILE A 196 2.62 14.13 11.06
CA ILE A 196 2.81 12.68 10.98
C ILE A 196 4.25 12.30 10.59
N PHE A 197 4.89 13.09 9.72
CA PHE A 197 6.30 12.93 9.38
C PHE A 197 7.18 13.13 10.61
N ARG A 198 6.92 14.22 11.35
CA ARG A 198 7.65 14.52 12.60
C ARG A 198 7.42 13.44 13.65
N ALA A 199 6.18 13.00 13.83
CA ALA A 199 5.83 11.92 14.76
C ALA A 199 6.55 10.62 14.40
N GLY A 200 6.53 10.21 13.12
CA GLY A 200 7.27 9.05 12.64
C GLY A 200 8.78 9.19 12.82
N TRP A 201 9.33 10.37 12.56
CA TRP A 201 10.75 10.66 12.79
C TRP A 201 11.11 10.52 14.27
N TYR A 202 10.39 11.19 15.18
CA TYR A 202 10.65 11.10 16.62
C TYR A 202 10.43 9.70 17.18
N LEU A 203 9.44 8.97 16.68
CA LEU A 203 9.19 7.58 17.07
C LEU A 203 10.38 6.68 16.70
N LEU A 204 10.98 6.87 15.51
CA LEU A 204 12.15 6.10 15.09
C LEU A 204 13.35 6.27 16.03
N TRP A 205 13.52 7.47 16.61
CA TRP A 205 14.64 7.80 17.49
C TRP A 205 14.33 7.64 18.98
N ASN A 206 13.06 7.44 19.36
CA ASN A 206 12.63 7.27 20.75
C ASN A 206 13.13 8.43 21.66
N GLU A 207 13.13 9.65 21.14
CA GLU A 207 13.71 10.79 21.85
C GLU A 207 12.69 11.60 22.68
N PRO A 208 13.01 11.85 23.95
CA PRO A 208 12.61 13.03 24.68
C PRO A 208 13.82 13.98 24.82
N ALA A 209 13.87 15.01 23.95
CA ALA A 209 14.48 16.31 24.22
C ALA A 209 16.02 16.46 24.36
N SER A 210 16.88 15.62 23.75
CA SER A 210 18.34 15.83 23.80
C SER A 210 18.96 16.12 22.43
N GLY A 211 19.90 17.07 22.34
CA GLY A 211 20.59 17.44 21.09
C GLY A 211 21.50 16.36 20.47
N LYS A 212 21.25 15.07 20.75
CA LYS A 212 21.99 13.93 20.21
C LYS A 212 21.44 13.43 18.88
N LEU A 213 20.20 13.80 18.53
CA LEU A 213 19.53 13.38 17.31
C LEU A 213 20.37 13.51 16.04
N GLU A 214 21.06 14.64 15.83
CA GLU A 214 21.87 14.83 14.62
C GLU A 214 23.00 13.81 14.51
N LEU A 215 23.62 13.46 15.64
CA LEU A 215 24.69 12.47 15.68
C LEU A 215 24.15 11.06 15.45
N GLU A 216 23.01 10.73 16.04
CA GLU A 216 22.34 9.43 15.85
C GLU A 216 21.86 9.27 14.40
N VAL A 217 21.21 10.29 13.82
CA VAL A 217 20.79 10.30 12.41
C VAL A 217 21.98 10.07 11.49
N LYS A 218 23.08 10.79 11.72
CA LYS A 218 24.32 10.65 10.94
C LYS A 218 24.89 9.24 11.02
N ASN A 219 24.84 8.61 12.20
CA ASN A 219 25.46 7.33 12.42
C ASN A 219 24.57 6.16 12.02
N ASP A 220 23.26 6.28 12.20
CA ASP A 220 22.35 5.13 12.20
C ASP A 220 21.28 5.21 11.11
N LEU A 221 21.05 6.34 10.43
CA LEU A 221 20.07 6.38 9.34
C LEU A 221 20.68 5.79 8.05
N ALA A 222 20.15 4.65 7.61
CA ALA A 222 20.54 4.02 6.36
C ALA A 222 19.86 4.71 5.18
N TYR A 223 18.53 4.80 5.21
CA TYR A 223 17.73 5.23 4.06
C TYR A 223 16.45 5.98 4.44
N THR A 224 16.01 6.84 3.53
CA THR A 224 14.76 7.59 3.59
C THR A 224 14.12 7.52 2.20
N ALA A 225 12.81 7.29 2.14
CA ALA A 225 12.00 7.39 0.94
C ALA A 225 10.77 8.24 1.22
N ILE A 226 10.41 9.09 0.26
CA ILE A 226 9.20 9.92 0.32
C ILE A 226 8.47 9.66 -0.99
N ASP A 227 7.18 9.36 -0.93
CA ASP A 227 6.38 9.19 -2.14
C ASP A 227 6.09 10.56 -2.76
N PRO A 228 6.66 10.88 -3.94
CA PRO A 228 6.45 12.18 -4.57
C PRO A 228 5.08 12.27 -5.26
N HIS A 229 4.31 11.18 -5.28
CA HIS A 229 3.00 11.06 -5.93
C HIS A 229 1.84 10.90 -4.94
N ALA A 230 2.14 10.84 -3.63
CA ALA A 230 1.11 10.81 -2.60
C ALA A 230 0.29 12.12 -2.59
N PRO A 231 -1.03 12.11 -2.41
CA PRO A 231 -1.83 13.33 -2.44
C PRO A 231 -1.43 14.43 -1.43
N THR A 232 -1.05 14.09 -0.20
CA THR A 232 -0.64 15.05 0.83
C THR A 232 0.87 15.05 1.10
N GLY A 233 1.58 14.05 0.58
CA GLY A 233 3.00 13.83 0.89
C GLY A 233 3.22 13.23 2.26
N GLU A 234 2.27 12.42 2.74
CA GLU A 234 2.39 11.70 4.02
C GLU A 234 2.81 10.24 3.84
N THR A 235 3.00 9.74 2.62
CA THR A 235 3.56 8.40 2.41
C THR A 235 5.10 8.45 2.45
N PHE A 236 5.71 7.73 3.39
CA PHE A 236 7.16 7.73 3.60
C PHE A 236 7.70 6.47 4.27
N VAL A 237 9.02 6.30 4.17
CA VAL A 237 9.77 5.22 4.83
C VAL A 237 11.08 5.76 5.41
N PHE A 238 11.39 5.38 6.64
CA PHE A 238 12.68 5.56 7.28
C PHE A 238 13.27 4.21 7.68
N ILE A 239 14.55 4.01 7.41
CA ILE A 239 15.25 2.75 7.70
C ILE A 239 16.59 3.07 8.37
N LYS A 240 16.80 2.48 9.55
CA LYS A 240 18.07 2.52 10.27
C LYS A 240 19.04 1.48 9.71
N LYS A 241 20.33 1.62 10.03
CA LYS A 241 21.35 0.64 9.72
C LYS A 241 21.09 -0.67 10.46
N GLN A 242 21.50 -1.77 9.85
CA GLN A 242 21.40 -3.10 10.42
C GLN A 242 22.43 -3.30 11.54
N GLU A 243 21.96 -3.80 12.68
CA GLU A 243 22.83 -4.22 13.78
C GLU A 243 23.12 -5.73 13.67
N GLY A 244 24.22 -6.06 12.97
CA GLY A 244 24.64 -7.45 12.77
C GLY A 244 23.76 -8.20 11.78
N ARG A 245 23.15 -9.31 12.20
CA ARG A 245 22.24 -10.13 11.36
C ARG A 245 20.75 -9.86 11.63
N LYS A 246 20.44 -8.84 12.42
CA LYS A 246 19.04 -8.48 12.72
C LYS A 246 18.45 -7.70 11.54
N GLU A 247 17.14 -7.82 11.37
CA GLU A 247 16.41 -6.95 10.45
C GLU A 247 16.61 -5.48 10.86
N ALA A 248 16.72 -4.61 9.85
CA ALA A 248 16.90 -3.19 10.07
C ALA A 248 15.68 -2.60 10.79
N PRO A 249 15.87 -1.76 11.82
CA PRO A 249 14.77 -1.01 12.38
C PRO A 249 14.18 -0.07 11.32
N PHE A 250 12.87 -0.12 11.11
CA PHE A 250 12.19 0.72 10.13
C PHE A 250 10.89 1.29 10.68
N LEU A 251 10.47 2.35 10.02
CA LEU A 251 9.18 2.97 10.20
C LEU A 251 8.66 3.40 8.83
N MET A 252 7.40 3.11 8.54
CA MET A 252 6.76 3.51 7.30
C MET A 252 5.32 3.97 7.55
N HIS A 253 4.85 4.85 6.69
CA HIS A 253 3.48 5.35 6.72
C HIS A 253 2.94 5.43 5.29
N PHE A 254 1.66 5.15 5.13
CA PHE A 254 0.92 5.35 3.89
C PHE A 254 -0.28 6.25 4.22
N GLU A 255 -0.47 7.29 3.42
CA GLU A 255 -1.45 8.36 3.68
C GLU A 255 -2.89 7.86 3.93
N HIS A 256 -3.31 6.80 3.25
CA HIS A 256 -4.66 6.22 3.42
C HIS A 256 -4.81 5.37 4.70
N GLU A 257 -3.74 5.17 5.44
CA GLU A 257 -3.72 4.37 6.64
C GLU A 257 -3.46 5.26 7.85
N ARG A 258 -4.25 5.17 8.91
CA ARG A 258 -4.04 5.99 10.11
C ARG A 258 -2.84 5.57 10.97
N ARG A 259 -2.19 4.45 10.64
CA ARG A 259 -1.14 3.84 11.47
C ARG A 259 0.24 3.99 10.84
N LEU A 260 1.23 4.13 11.72
CA LEU A 260 2.64 3.91 11.38
C LEU A 260 2.92 2.41 11.46
N HIS A 261 3.54 1.83 10.44
CA HIS A 261 4.04 0.46 10.51
C HIS A 261 5.50 0.49 10.91
N THR A 262 5.87 -0.34 11.88
CA THR A 262 7.22 -0.35 12.40
C THR A 262 7.56 -1.71 13.02
N ASN A 263 8.84 -2.06 12.99
CA ASN A 263 9.40 -3.19 13.73
C ASN A 263 10.21 -2.75 14.96
N LEU A 264 10.09 -1.48 15.38
CA LEU A 264 10.67 -0.99 16.64
C LEU A 264 9.94 -1.71 17.78
N GLY A 265 10.58 -2.74 18.34
CA GLY A 265 9.95 -3.61 19.34
C GLY A 265 9.23 -2.79 20.43
N SER A 266 7.96 -3.10 20.66
CA SER A 266 7.18 -2.45 21.73
C SER A 266 7.87 -2.71 23.06
N LYS A 267 8.38 -1.66 23.70
CA LYS A 267 9.11 -1.79 24.98
C LYS A 267 8.22 -2.23 26.15
N ASP A 268 6.89 -2.28 25.99
CA ASP A 268 5.93 -2.51 27.09
C ASP A 268 4.98 -3.71 26.95
N CYS A 269 5.43 -4.85 26.40
CA CYS A 269 4.70 -6.10 26.60
C CYS A 269 5.61 -7.33 26.67
N ALA A 270 5.42 -8.12 27.73
CA ALA A 270 6.06 -9.42 27.97
C ALA A 270 6.05 -10.32 26.72
N PRO A 271 7.07 -11.18 26.55
CA PRO A 271 7.32 -11.86 25.29
C PRO A 271 6.20 -12.85 24.95
N LYS A 272 5.40 -12.52 23.94
CA LYS A 272 4.69 -13.52 23.11
C LYS A 272 5.63 -13.97 21.97
N PRO A 273 5.45 -15.19 21.43
CA PRO A 273 6.41 -15.77 20.50
C PRO A 273 6.54 -14.90 19.25
N ILE A 274 7.75 -14.40 19.03
CA ILE A 274 8.14 -13.62 17.86
C ILE A 274 8.06 -14.55 16.65
N MET A 275 7.01 -14.37 15.84
CA MET A 275 7.09 -14.78 14.44
C MET A 275 7.87 -13.70 13.71
N SER A 276 9.12 -14.03 13.33
CA SER A 276 9.91 -13.17 12.46
C SER A 276 9.16 -12.90 11.16
N VAL A 277 9.29 -11.68 10.68
CA VAL A 277 8.92 -11.26 9.33
C VAL A 277 9.96 -11.85 8.37
N GLN A 278 10.01 -13.17 8.27
CA GLN A 278 10.30 -13.80 6.99
C GLN A 278 8.95 -14.06 6.37
N HIS A 279 8.63 -13.32 5.31
CA HIS A 279 7.44 -13.56 4.51
C HIS A 279 7.61 -14.84 3.66
N MET A 280 7.96 -15.97 4.30
CA MET A 280 7.50 -17.27 3.85
C MET A 280 5.98 -17.26 4.04
N PRO A 281 5.16 -17.66 3.05
CA PRO A 281 3.71 -17.65 3.17
C PRO A 281 3.30 -18.68 4.22
N LYS A 282 3.25 -18.25 5.50
CA LYS A 282 2.49 -18.95 6.52
C LYS A 282 1.05 -18.87 6.06
N LYS A 283 0.45 -20.05 5.87
CA LYS A 283 -0.98 -20.24 5.66
C LYS A 283 -1.71 -19.31 6.63
N SER A 284 -2.20 -18.20 6.11
CA SER A 284 -3.24 -17.46 6.79
C SER A 284 -4.34 -18.46 7.11
N ASP A 285 -4.94 -18.32 8.28
CA ASP A 285 -6.31 -18.80 8.48
C ASP A 285 -7.18 -17.99 7.52
N ILE A 286 -7.11 -18.36 6.25
CA ILE A 286 -8.00 -17.88 5.21
C ILE A 286 -9.34 -18.43 5.63
N HIS A 287 -10.21 -17.56 6.14
CA HIS A 287 -11.64 -17.85 6.22
C HIS A 287 -12.08 -18.23 4.82
N TYR A 288 -12.24 -19.54 4.60
CA TYR A 288 -12.64 -20.07 3.32
C TYR A 288 -14.16 -20.12 3.28
N GLN A 289 -14.73 -19.63 2.19
CA GLN A 289 -16.14 -19.76 1.91
C GLN A 289 -16.37 -21.04 1.11
N TRP A 290 -17.47 -21.75 1.37
CA TRP A 290 -17.87 -22.86 0.53
C TRP A 290 -18.75 -22.35 -0.62
N ALA A 291 -18.60 -22.94 -1.80
CA ALA A 291 -19.48 -22.76 -2.94
C ALA A 291 -19.84 -24.11 -3.54
N VAL A 292 -20.88 -24.13 -4.36
CA VAL A 292 -21.38 -25.28 -5.12
C VAL A 292 -21.35 -24.91 -6.59
N SER A 293 -20.83 -25.78 -7.46
CA SER A 293 -20.81 -25.50 -8.90
C SER A 293 -22.23 -25.54 -9.49
N LYS A 294 -22.63 -24.49 -10.22
CA LYS A 294 -23.90 -24.43 -10.95
C LYS A 294 -23.89 -25.19 -12.27
N LYS A 295 -22.70 -25.45 -12.83
CA LYS A 295 -22.50 -25.96 -14.20
C LYS A 295 -21.38 -27.02 -14.24
N SER A 296 -21.41 -27.90 -15.24
CA SER A 296 -20.30 -28.80 -15.53
C SER A 296 -19.39 -28.22 -16.63
N GLY A 297 -18.09 -28.49 -16.57
CA GLY A 297 -17.09 -28.03 -17.53
C GLY A 297 -16.17 -26.93 -17.00
N ARG A 298 -15.64 -26.12 -17.91
CA ARG A 298 -14.85 -24.91 -17.63
C ARG A 298 -15.62 -23.69 -18.16
N PRO A 299 -15.55 -22.52 -17.48
CA PRO A 299 -16.02 -21.25 -18.05
C PRO A 299 -15.54 -21.03 -19.50
N HIS A 300 -14.27 -21.32 -19.78
CA HIS A 300 -13.61 -21.26 -21.07
C HIS A 300 -12.95 -22.62 -21.38
N PRO A 301 -13.45 -23.39 -22.37
CA PRO A 301 -12.99 -24.76 -22.64
C PRO A 301 -11.49 -24.90 -22.95
N ARG A 302 -10.83 -23.83 -23.44
CA ARG A 302 -9.42 -23.83 -23.84
C ARG A 302 -8.47 -23.29 -22.77
N GLU A 303 -9.00 -22.69 -21.69
CA GLU A 303 -8.17 -22.08 -20.66
C GLU A 303 -7.72 -23.14 -19.66
N SER A 304 -6.42 -23.42 -19.61
CA SER A 304 -5.86 -24.50 -18.80
C SER A 304 -5.88 -24.18 -17.30
N ARG A 305 -5.88 -22.88 -16.95
CA ARG A 305 -5.90 -22.37 -15.56
C ARG A 305 -7.24 -22.50 -14.86
N GLU A 306 -8.31 -22.65 -15.63
CA GLU A 306 -9.65 -22.82 -15.09
C GLU A 306 -9.89 -24.24 -14.62
N LEU A 307 -10.58 -24.36 -13.49
CA LEU A 307 -10.90 -25.66 -12.92
C LEU A 307 -12.05 -26.28 -13.70
N PHE A 308 -11.89 -27.53 -14.15
CA PHE A 308 -13.02 -28.32 -14.62
C PHE A 308 -13.87 -28.71 -13.42
N LEU A 309 -15.17 -28.40 -13.48
CA LEU A 309 -16.14 -28.65 -12.42
C LEU A 309 -17.20 -29.62 -12.91
N ASP A 310 -17.75 -30.43 -12.02
CA ASP A 310 -19.04 -31.07 -12.23
C ASP A 310 -20.13 -30.25 -11.53
N LYS A 311 -21.31 -30.10 -12.15
CA LYS A 311 -22.46 -29.43 -11.53
C LYS A 311 -22.79 -30.11 -10.20
N GLY A 312 -22.91 -29.32 -9.14
CA GLY A 312 -23.12 -29.79 -7.77
C GLY A 312 -21.83 -29.98 -6.97
N ASP A 313 -20.64 -29.83 -7.58
CA ASP A 313 -19.38 -29.94 -6.86
C ASP A 313 -19.28 -28.91 -5.74
N ARG A 314 -18.96 -29.38 -4.53
CA ARG A 314 -18.67 -28.51 -3.40
C ARG A 314 -17.20 -28.08 -3.44
N LEU A 315 -16.99 -26.77 -3.51
CA LEU A 315 -15.72 -26.11 -3.76
C LEU A 315 -15.34 -25.22 -2.58
N LYS A 316 -14.07 -25.27 -2.19
CA LYS A 316 -13.50 -24.41 -1.15
C LYS A 316 -12.93 -23.16 -1.80
N VAL A 317 -13.55 -22.00 -1.60
CA VAL A 317 -13.07 -20.72 -2.15
C VAL A 317 -11.90 -20.23 -1.30
N LEU A 318 -10.74 -20.10 -1.96
CA LEU A 318 -9.48 -19.75 -1.32
C LEU A 318 -9.18 -18.26 -1.42
N LYS A 319 -9.59 -17.60 -2.51
CA LYS A 319 -9.32 -16.18 -2.75
C LYS A 319 -10.31 -15.59 -3.74
N ASP A 320 -10.78 -14.38 -3.46
CA ASP A 320 -11.45 -13.50 -4.42
C ASP A 320 -10.38 -12.73 -5.19
N MET A 321 -10.41 -12.81 -6.51
CA MET A 321 -9.46 -12.17 -7.43
C MET A 321 -10.03 -10.91 -8.08
N GLY A 322 -11.23 -10.48 -7.68
CA GLY A 322 -11.97 -9.37 -8.28
C GLY A 322 -12.63 -9.75 -9.60
N ARG A 323 -13.52 -8.87 -10.08
CA ARG A 323 -14.31 -9.07 -11.32
C ARG A 323 -15.03 -10.43 -11.36
N ASP A 324 -15.56 -10.85 -10.21
CA ASP A 324 -16.27 -12.12 -10.03
C ASP A 324 -15.40 -13.36 -10.30
N TRP A 325 -14.07 -13.28 -10.21
CA TRP A 325 -13.17 -14.44 -10.34
C TRP A 325 -12.69 -14.95 -8.99
N TYR A 326 -12.70 -16.27 -8.83
CA TYR A 326 -12.31 -16.93 -7.59
C TYR A 326 -11.25 -17.99 -7.85
N ILE A 327 -10.28 -18.11 -6.94
CA ILE A 327 -9.44 -19.30 -6.84
C ILE A 327 -10.13 -20.26 -5.89
N VAL A 328 -10.47 -21.45 -6.38
CA VAL A 328 -11.14 -22.49 -5.60
C VAL A 328 -10.33 -23.77 -5.55
N SER A 329 -10.63 -24.63 -4.57
CA SER A 329 -10.11 -25.99 -4.47
C SER A 329 -11.26 -26.99 -4.49
N SER A 330 -11.17 -27.97 -5.39
CA SER A 330 -12.07 -29.12 -5.42
C SER A 330 -11.83 -30.06 -4.23
N LYS A 331 -12.77 -31.01 -4.03
CA LYS A 331 -12.62 -32.11 -3.05
C LYS A 331 -11.39 -32.98 -3.33
N LYS A 332 -10.94 -33.08 -4.58
CA LYS A 332 -9.72 -33.81 -4.99
C LYS A 332 -8.42 -33.03 -4.71
N GLY A 333 -8.51 -31.80 -4.18
CA GLY A 333 -7.36 -30.94 -3.90
C GLY A 333 -6.83 -30.17 -5.12
N THR A 334 -7.40 -30.38 -6.31
CA THR A 334 -7.06 -29.61 -7.51
C THR A 334 -7.57 -28.18 -7.35
N LYS A 335 -6.68 -27.21 -7.59
CA LYS A 335 -6.96 -25.78 -7.54
C LYS A 335 -7.08 -25.20 -8.93
N GLY A 336 -7.92 -24.19 -9.10
CA GLY A 336 -8.02 -23.45 -10.35
C GLY A 336 -8.96 -22.28 -10.24
N TRP A 337 -9.06 -21.54 -11.35
CA TRP A 337 -9.90 -20.36 -11.47
C TRP A 337 -11.33 -20.75 -11.83
N VAL A 338 -12.30 -20.08 -11.22
CA VAL A 338 -13.73 -20.23 -11.52
C VAL A 338 -14.40 -18.86 -11.41
N HIS A 339 -15.19 -18.51 -12.43
CA HIS A 339 -16.01 -17.30 -12.42
C HIS A 339 -17.24 -17.47 -11.51
N GLY A 340 -17.67 -16.44 -10.79
CA GLY A 340 -18.77 -16.49 -9.82
C GLY A 340 -20.12 -16.79 -10.45
N SER A 341 -20.29 -16.47 -11.73
CA SER A 341 -21.45 -16.94 -12.53
C SER A 341 -21.54 -18.49 -12.63
N TRP A 342 -20.51 -19.23 -12.24
CA TRP A 342 -20.49 -20.71 -12.14
C TRP A 342 -20.60 -21.21 -10.69
N LEU A 343 -20.48 -20.33 -9.70
CA LEU A 343 -20.54 -20.67 -8.30
C LEU A 343 -21.90 -20.28 -7.70
N ASP A 344 -22.48 -21.19 -6.95
CA ASP A 344 -23.57 -20.95 -6.03
C ASP A 344 -22.98 -21.00 -4.64
N PHE A 345 -22.89 -19.86 -3.96
CA PHE A 345 -22.35 -19.81 -2.61
C PHE A 345 -23.32 -20.37 -1.55
N GLY A 346 -24.41 -21.03 -1.98
CA GLY A 346 -25.43 -21.60 -1.11
C GLY A 346 -26.21 -20.47 -0.43
N ASP A 347 -26.89 -19.67 -1.24
CA ASP A 347 -27.72 -18.53 -0.80
C ASP A 347 -26.97 -17.49 0.07
N ARG A 348 -26.22 -16.59 -0.58
CA ARG A 348 -26.52 -15.16 -0.41
C ARG A 348 -27.74 -14.83 -1.28
N LYS A 349 -28.86 -15.54 -1.10
CA LYS A 349 -30.11 -14.87 -1.37
C LYS A 349 -30.13 -13.80 -0.30
N LEU A 350 -29.87 -12.55 -0.68
CA LEU A 350 -30.48 -11.43 0.00
C LEU A 350 -31.88 -11.89 0.33
N HIS A 351 -32.18 -12.10 1.61
CA HIS A 351 -33.37 -12.82 1.99
C HIS A 351 -34.53 -12.11 1.28
N ALA A 352 -35.20 -12.82 0.37
CA ALA A 352 -36.30 -12.22 -0.38
C ALA A 352 -37.40 -11.74 0.59
N ASP A 353 -37.43 -12.34 1.79
CA ASP A 353 -38.22 -11.90 2.91
C ASP A 353 -37.38 -11.15 3.98
N PRO A 354 -37.71 -9.90 4.30
CA PRO A 354 -37.03 -9.12 5.35
C PRO A 354 -37.05 -9.80 6.73
N LYS A 355 -38.05 -10.65 7.00
CA LYS A 355 -38.20 -11.34 8.29
C LYS A 355 -37.07 -12.32 8.58
N SER A 356 -36.70 -13.14 7.60
CA SER A 356 -35.58 -14.06 7.71
C SER A 356 -34.25 -13.31 7.78
N ALA A 357 -34.12 -12.20 7.02
CA ALA A 357 -32.96 -11.31 7.10
C ALA A 357 -32.73 -10.80 8.53
N TYR A 358 -33.80 -10.31 9.15
CA TYR A 358 -33.77 -9.80 10.50
C TYR A 358 -33.41 -10.90 11.50
N ASN A 359 -34.04 -12.09 11.40
CA ASN A 359 -33.73 -13.20 12.30
C ASN A 359 -32.26 -13.62 12.23
N GLN A 360 -31.71 -13.75 11.01
CA GLN A 360 -30.30 -14.07 10.81
C GLN A 360 -29.39 -12.97 11.38
N PHE A 361 -29.70 -11.70 11.10
CA PHE A 361 -28.98 -10.55 11.66
C PHE A 361 -28.95 -10.60 13.20
N ARG A 362 -30.07 -10.94 13.85
CA ARG A 362 -30.12 -11.05 15.32
C ARG A 362 -29.30 -12.22 15.85
N GLU A 363 -29.38 -13.38 15.22
CA GLU A 363 -28.59 -14.55 15.64
C GLU A 363 -27.09 -14.28 15.51
N ASP A 364 -26.66 -13.65 14.42
CA ASP A 364 -25.25 -13.34 14.21
C ASP A 364 -24.78 -12.24 15.15
N LEU A 365 -25.60 -11.22 15.40
CA LEU A 365 -25.27 -10.16 16.35
C LEU A 365 -25.10 -10.72 17.78
N GLN A 366 -25.94 -11.67 18.20
CA GLN A 366 -25.80 -12.35 19.49
C GLN A 366 -24.49 -13.15 19.61
N LYS A 367 -24.05 -13.79 18.53
CA LYS A 367 -22.78 -14.54 18.50
C LYS A 367 -21.56 -13.62 18.44
N LEU A 368 -21.69 -12.47 17.77
CA LEU A 368 -20.59 -11.55 17.50
C LEU A 368 -20.31 -10.59 18.67
N LEU A 369 -21.33 -10.11 19.37
CA LEU A 369 -21.19 -9.13 20.46
C LEU A 369 -20.77 -9.77 21.79
N VAL A 370 -19.69 -10.55 21.76
CA VAL A 370 -19.01 -11.06 22.96
C VAL A 370 -17.95 -10.04 23.41
N PRO A 371 -17.94 -9.60 24.69
CA PRO A 371 -16.98 -8.62 25.19
C PRO A 371 -15.52 -8.95 24.84
N GLY A 372 -14.82 -7.99 24.25
CA GLY A 372 -13.39 -8.08 23.88
C GLY A 372 -13.03 -9.03 22.73
N GLN A 373 -13.99 -9.63 22.02
CA GLN A 373 -13.72 -10.65 21.00
C GLN A 373 -14.03 -10.20 19.56
N LEU A 374 -14.73 -9.09 19.37
CA LEU A 374 -15.12 -8.64 18.05
C LEU A 374 -13.90 -8.07 17.30
N CYS A 375 -13.47 -8.80 16.27
CA CYS A 375 -12.36 -8.39 15.41
C CYS A 375 -12.80 -7.81 14.06
N LYS A 376 -14.06 -8.00 13.67
CA LYS A 376 -14.62 -7.55 12.38
C LYS A 376 -16.04 -7.02 12.57
N PHE A 377 -16.41 -6.02 11.80
CA PHE A 377 -17.79 -5.54 11.78
C PHE A 377 -18.70 -6.54 11.03
N PRO A 378 -19.96 -6.72 11.45
CA PRO A 378 -20.91 -7.54 10.69
C PRO A 378 -21.02 -7.03 9.24
N ALA A 379 -20.99 -7.93 8.27
CA ALA A 379 -21.11 -7.57 6.85
C ALA A 379 -22.57 -7.21 6.54
N MET A 380 -22.99 -5.97 6.75
CA MET A 380 -24.41 -5.61 6.75
C MET A 380 -25.10 -5.90 5.41
N ALA A 381 -24.43 -5.69 4.27
CA ALA A 381 -24.91 -6.05 2.94
C ALA A 381 -25.21 -7.55 2.75
N SER A 382 -24.70 -8.45 3.61
CA SER A 382 -25.05 -9.87 3.51
C SER A 382 -26.45 -10.19 4.02
N TYR A 383 -27.05 -9.32 4.84
CA TYR A 383 -28.42 -9.51 5.33
C TYR A 383 -29.44 -8.93 4.33
N ILE A 384 -29.17 -7.73 3.80
CA ILE A 384 -30.05 -7.04 2.87
C ILE A 384 -29.29 -6.05 1.97
N ASP A 385 -29.72 -5.94 0.71
CA ASP A 385 -29.14 -5.08 -0.33
C ASP A 385 -30.22 -4.87 -1.41
N ALA A 386 -31.40 -4.43 -0.98
CA ALA A 386 -32.56 -4.23 -1.85
C ALA A 386 -32.57 -2.84 -2.51
N CYS A 387 -31.94 -1.85 -1.89
CA CYS A 387 -31.89 -0.48 -2.38
C CYS A 387 -30.95 -0.36 -3.60
N THR A 388 -31.52 -0.05 -4.76
CA THR A 388 -30.82 0.14 -6.04
C THR A 388 -30.45 1.60 -6.34
N ARG A 389 -30.66 2.53 -5.40
CA ARG A 389 -30.31 3.95 -5.60
C ARG A 389 -28.81 4.12 -5.74
N VAL A 390 -28.37 4.89 -6.73
CA VAL A 390 -26.95 5.05 -7.08
C VAL A 390 -26.15 5.62 -5.91
N GLU A 391 -26.69 6.62 -5.23
CA GLU A 391 -26.06 7.24 -4.05
C GLU A 391 -25.92 6.26 -2.87
N CYS A 392 -26.81 5.27 -2.76
CA CYS A 392 -26.73 4.24 -1.73
C CYS A 392 -25.71 3.15 -2.09
N GLN A 393 -25.51 2.87 -3.37
CA GLN A 393 -24.52 1.88 -3.82
C GLN A 393 -23.09 2.36 -3.56
N LEU A 394 -22.81 3.65 -3.81
CA LEU A 394 -21.51 4.24 -3.46
C LEU A 394 -21.17 4.12 -1.97
N LEU A 395 -22.18 4.28 -1.10
CA LEU A 395 -22.00 4.11 0.34
C LEU A 395 -21.71 2.65 0.71
N LYS A 396 -22.40 1.69 0.08
CA LYS A 396 -22.24 0.25 0.37
C LYS A 396 -20.89 -0.31 -0.07
N GLU A 397 -20.32 0.24 -1.13
CA GLU A 397 -19.03 -0.19 -1.70
C GLU A 397 -17.81 0.35 -0.92
N ASP A 398 -18.00 1.36 -0.06
CA ASP A 398 -16.93 1.89 0.77
C ASP A 398 -16.51 0.88 1.85
N VAL A 399 -15.28 0.36 1.73
CA VAL A 399 -14.64 -0.61 2.63
C VAL A 399 -14.49 -0.08 4.06
N GLY A 400 -14.46 1.25 4.23
CA GLY A 400 -14.41 1.90 5.54
C GLY A 400 -15.77 2.08 6.23
N SER A 401 -16.87 1.86 5.51
CA SER A 401 -18.25 2.09 5.98
C SER A 401 -18.89 0.83 6.56
N VAL A 402 -20.06 0.99 7.18
CA VAL A 402 -20.90 -0.12 7.66
C VAL A 402 -21.42 -1.05 6.55
N GLY A 403 -21.31 -0.66 5.28
CA GLY A 403 -21.74 -1.48 4.14
C GLY A 403 -23.26 -1.65 4.04
N ILE A 404 -24.05 -0.70 4.55
CA ILE A 404 -25.52 -0.67 4.41
C ILE A 404 -26.02 0.76 4.32
N CYS A 405 -27.04 0.99 3.49
CA CYS A 405 -27.69 2.29 3.39
C CYS A 405 -28.91 2.40 4.32
N LEU A 406 -29.37 3.64 4.58
CA LEU A 406 -30.55 3.91 5.40
C LEU A 406 -31.80 3.14 4.95
N HIS A 407 -32.02 3.02 3.63
CA HIS A 407 -33.19 2.33 3.08
C HIS A 407 -33.17 0.83 3.37
N ASP A 408 -32.03 0.17 3.19
CA ASP A 408 -31.90 -1.26 3.49
C ASP A 408 -31.96 -1.52 4.99
N LEU A 409 -31.34 -0.66 5.80
CA LEU A 409 -31.44 -0.79 7.25
C LEU A 409 -32.90 -0.69 7.71
N MET A 410 -33.69 0.22 7.12
CA MET A 410 -35.12 0.31 7.39
C MET A 410 -35.85 -0.99 7.04
N VAL A 411 -35.67 -1.52 5.83
CA VAL A 411 -36.33 -2.77 5.40
C VAL A 411 -35.88 -3.95 6.28
N LEU A 412 -34.61 -4.05 6.64
CA LEU A 412 -34.09 -5.08 7.56
C LEU A 412 -34.82 -5.03 8.90
N LEU A 413 -34.98 -3.83 9.47
CA LEU A 413 -35.61 -3.65 10.77
C LEU A 413 -37.13 -3.81 10.73
N GLU A 414 -37.80 -3.47 9.63
CA GLU A 414 -39.21 -3.79 9.38
C GLU A 414 -39.46 -5.31 9.41
N GLY A 415 -38.47 -6.10 8.99
CA GLY A 415 -38.46 -7.56 9.11
C GLY A 415 -38.72 -8.09 10.53
N SER A 416 -38.47 -7.28 11.57
CA SER A 416 -38.78 -7.64 12.96
C SER A 416 -40.28 -7.82 13.24
N GLY A 417 -41.16 -7.23 12.40
CA GLY A 417 -42.59 -7.11 12.65
C GLY A 417 -42.94 -6.21 13.85
N ARG A 418 -41.96 -5.53 14.43
CA ARG A 418 -42.08 -4.66 15.62
C ARG A 418 -41.35 -3.34 15.42
N TYR A 419 -41.19 -2.89 14.17
CA TYR A 419 -40.53 -1.63 13.85
C TYR A 419 -41.26 -0.47 14.52
N SER A 420 -40.65 0.12 15.55
CA SER A 420 -41.18 1.22 16.33
C SER A 420 -40.05 2.10 16.83
N TYR A 421 -40.39 3.30 17.31
CA TYR A 421 -39.41 4.21 17.91
C TYR A 421 -38.68 3.57 19.11
N GLU A 422 -39.40 2.80 19.93
CA GLU A 422 -38.86 2.10 21.09
C GLU A 422 -37.84 1.05 20.69
N LEU A 423 -38.16 0.21 19.69
CA LEU A 423 -37.22 -0.78 19.15
C LEU A 423 -35.96 -0.10 18.61
N LEU A 424 -36.12 0.97 17.82
CA LEU A 424 -34.99 1.72 17.28
C LEU A 424 -34.10 2.32 18.38
N LYS A 425 -34.70 2.83 19.46
CA LYS A 425 -33.97 3.36 20.61
C LYS A 425 -33.17 2.28 21.34
N GLU A 426 -33.76 1.10 21.52
CA GLU A 426 -33.09 -0.06 22.12
C GLU A 426 -31.89 -0.50 21.27
N GLU A 427 -32.11 -0.70 19.97
CA GLU A 427 -31.07 -1.13 19.04
C GLU A 427 -29.97 -0.08 18.89
N ARG A 428 -30.32 1.21 18.78
CA ARG A 428 -29.35 2.32 18.74
C ARG A 428 -28.39 2.29 19.93
N ASN A 429 -28.88 1.95 21.12
CA ASN A 429 -28.03 1.89 22.32
C ASN A 429 -26.96 0.79 22.25
N VAL A 430 -27.17 -0.27 21.46
CA VAL A 430 -26.16 -1.31 21.21
C VAL A 430 -24.99 -0.74 20.40
N TRP A 431 -25.30 0.14 19.43
CA TRP A 431 -24.33 0.76 18.53
C TRP A 431 -23.68 2.03 19.09
N HIS A 432 -24.01 2.44 20.32
CA HIS A 432 -23.36 3.61 20.94
C HIS A 432 -21.84 3.39 20.99
N PRO A 433 -21.00 4.28 20.44
CA PRO A 433 -19.56 4.04 20.27
C PRO A 433 -18.88 3.57 21.56
N ASP A 434 -19.09 4.26 22.69
CA ASP A 434 -18.46 3.91 23.97
C ASP A 434 -18.96 2.60 24.60
N ARG A 435 -20.15 2.12 24.21
CA ARG A 435 -20.64 0.79 24.61
C ARG A 435 -20.10 -0.27 23.67
N PHE A 436 -20.11 0.02 22.37
CA PHE A 436 -19.70 -0.90 21.33
C PHE A 436 -18.22 -1.31 21.45
N VAL A 437 -17.34 -0.37 21.83
CA VAL A 437 -15.91 -0.68 22.05
C VAL A 437 -15.67 -1.76 23.10
N ARG A 438 -16.63 -2.03 24.01
CA ARG A 438 -16.52 -3.12 24.99
C ARG A 438 -16.59 -4.51 24.34
N PHE A 439 -17.21 -4.62 23.18
CA PHE A 439 -17.24 -5.85 22.39
C PHE A 439 -15.99 -6.01 21.52
N CYS A 440 -15.32 -4.90 21.20
CA CYS A 440 -14.17 -4.90 20.29
C CYS A 440 -12.92 -5.48 20.96
N HIS A 441 -12.18 -6.29 20.19
CA HIS A 441 -10.80 -6.62 20.55
C HIS A 441 -9.95 -5.35 20.55
N ALA A 442 -9.01 -5.22 21.48
CA ALA A 442 -8.20 -4.01 21.68
C ALA A 442 -7.55 -3.51 20.37
N ASP A 443 -6.94 -4.42 19.60
CA ASP A 443 -6.27 -4.13 18.32
C ASP A 443 -7.21 -3.67 17.19
N HIS A 444 -8.52 -3.72 17.41
CA HIS A 444 -9.53 -3.43 16.40
C HIS A 444 -10.49 -2.30 16.81
N VAL A 445 -10.36 -1.75 18.02
CA VAL A 445 -11.23 -0.68 18.54
C VAL A 445 -11.27 0.52 17.59
N ASP A 446 -10.11 1.01 17.16
CA ASP A 446 -10.01 2.22 16.33
C ASP A 446 -10.66 2.06 14.95
N ARG A 447 -10.67 0.83 14.41
CA ARG A 447 -11.31 0.53 13.14
C ARG A 447 -12.82 0.33 13.29
N LEU A 448 -13.25 -0.35 14.35
CA LEU A 448 -14.65 -0.75 14.51
C LEU A 448 -15.53 0.33 15.16
N LYS A 449 -14.94 1.22 15.97
CA LYS A 449 -15.66 2.32 16.64
C LYS A 449 -16.33 3.29 15.64
N PRO A 450 -15.67 3.77 14.57
CA PRO A 450 -16.31 4.64 13.57
C PRO A 450 -17.50 3.97 12.86
N MET A 451 -17.41 2.67 12.58
CA MET A 451 -18.51 1.92 11.95
C MET A 451 -19.73 1.82 12.90
N ALA A 452 -19.49 1.62 14.19
CA ALA A 452 -20.57 1.66 15.19
C ALA A 452 -21.20 3.05 15.30
N GLU A 453 -20.40 4.11 15.22
CA GLU A 453 -20.88 5.49 15.18
C GLU A 453 -21.76 5.76 13.96
N GLU A 454 -21.36 5.27 12.79
CA GLU A 454 -22.17 5.37 11.57
C GLU A 454 -23.52 4.64 11.72
N MET A 455 -23.52 3.40 12.22
CA MET A 455 -24.78 2.70 12.55
C MET A 455 -25.64 3.51 13.53
N PHE A 456 -25.04 4.06 14.58
CA PHE A 456 -25.73 4.86 15.60
C PHE A 456 -26.40 6.11 15.00
N VAL A 457 -25.77 6.75 14.01
CA VAL A 457 -26.33 7.85 13.22
C VAL A 457 -27.49 7.38 12.36
N LEU A 458 -27.33 6.27 11.62
CA LEU A 458 -28.41 5.71 10.79
C LEU A 458 -29.67 5.39 11.61
N TYR A 459 -29.52 4.76 12.78
CA TYR A 459 -30.64 4.55 13.70
C TYR A 459 -31.26 5.87 14.17
N GLY A 460 -30.46 6.92 14.41
CA GLY A 460 -30.96 8.25 14.77
C GLY A 460 -31.87 8.85 13.69
N ILE A 461 -31.47 8.75 12.42
CA ILE A 461 -32.27 9.23 11.30
C ILE A 461 -33.59 8.44 11.19
N LEU A 462 -33.56 7.12 11.39
CA LEU A 462 -34.78 6.30 11.42
C LEU A 462 -35.70 6.67 12.59
N MET A 463 -35.15 6.96 13.76
CA MET A 463 -35.91 7.39 14.93
C MET A 463 -36.66 8.70 14.68
N ASP A 464 -36.02 9.66 14.00
CA ASP A 464 -36.66 10.94 13.67
C ASP A 464 -37.80 10.77 12.66
N ARG A 465 -37.68 9.80 11.74
CA ARG A 465 -38.77 9.43 10.80
C ARG A 465 -39.98 8.80 11.48
N CYS A 466 -39.80 8.08 12.59
CA CYS A 466 -40.93 7.50 13.34
C CYS A 466 -41.71 8.53 14.18
N LYS A 467 -41.16 9.73 14.40
CA LYS A 467 -41.82 10.82 15.14
C LYS A 467 -42.69 11.73 14.28
N ALA A 468 -42.41 11.77 12.98
CA ALA A 468 -43.16 12.51 11.97
C ALA A 468 -44.37 11.68 11.52
#